data_AF-A0A9D2SUX4-F1
#
_entry.id   AF-A0A9D2SUX4-F1
#
_cell.length_a   1.000
_cell.length_b   1.000
_cell.length_c   1.000
_cell.angle_alpha   90.00
_cell.angle_beta   90.00
_cell.angle_gamma   90.00
#
_symmetry.space_group_name_H-M   'P 1'
#
loop_
_entity.id
_entity.type
_entity.pdbx_description
1 polymer ?
#
loop_
_entity_poly.entity_id
_entity_poly.type
_entity_poly.pdbx_seq_one_letter_code
_entity_poly.pdbx_strand_id
1 'polypeptide(L)'
;MANDHGEQIRIVQETVAGKEITFAHVMGGPSPIIYQKLGLNPQVDYRSSAIGIMNMTPPESAVIASDIAVKSGNVYLGFADRFTGTLIITGEISDVTTALTEIVEYFRDSLGYVVCNITKR
;
A
#
# COMPACT_ATOMS: atom_id res chain seq x y z
N MET A 1 -30.00 -27.07 34.63
CA MET A 1 -28.74 -26.44 34.19
C MET A 1 -29.08 -25.53 33.02
N ALA A 2 -28.63 -24.28 33.10
CA ALA A 2 -28.92 -23.09 32.27
C ALA A 2 -29.76 -23.26 31.00
N ASN A 3 -30.97 -22.69 31.03
CA ASN A 3 -31.74 -22.32 29.85
C ASN A 3 -31.34 -20.87 29.50
N ASP A 4 -30.27 -20.70 28.72
CA ASP A 4 -29.75 -19.39 28.32
C ASP A 4 -29.90 -19.19 26.80
N HIS A 5 -31.14 -19.34 26.31
CA HIS A 5 -31.51 -18.92 24.96
C HIS A 5 -31.77 -17.41 24.98
N GLY A 6 -30.72 -16.62 25.18
CA GLY A 6 -30.75 -15.20 24.82
C GLY A 6 -31.10 -15.08 23.34
N GLU A 7 -32.05 -14.20 23.00
CA GLU A 7 -32.50 -13.99 21.62
C GLU A 7 -31.30 -13.74 20.70
N GLN A 8 -31.00 -14.69 19.81
CA GLN A 8 -29.94 -14.53 18.82
C GLN A 8 -30.44 -13.63 17.70
N ILE A 9 -29.82 -12.45 17.57
CA ILE A 9 -30.12 -11.50 16.52
C ILE A 9 -29.57 -12.05 15.19
N ARG A 10 -30.45 -12.25 14.21
CA ARG A 10 -30.08 -12.64 12.84
C ARG A 10 -29.94 -11.40 11.96
N ILE A 11 -28.77 -11.23 11.34
CA ILE A 11 -28.47 -10.12 10.43
C ILE A 11 -28.13 -10.69 9.05
N VAL A 12 -28.61 -10.02 7.99
CA VAL A 12 -28.15 -10.24 6.61
C VAL A 12 -27.15 -9.14 6.29
N GLN A 13 -25.95 -9.52 5.85
CA GLN A 13 -24.88 -8.60 5.52
C GLN A 13 -24.45 -8.82 4.06
N GLU A 14 -24.56 -7.78 3.24
CA GLU A 14 -23.88 -7.73 1.96
C GLU A 14 -22.49 -7.13 2.17
N THR A 15 -21.46 -7.87 1.73
CA THR A 15 -20.08 -7.41 1.83
C THR A 15 -19.67 -6.75 0.54
N VAL A 16 -19.22 -5.50 0.64
CA VAL A 16 -18.67 -4.72 -0.47
C VAL A 16 -17.29 -4.18 -0.08
N ALA A 17 -16.44 -3.93 -1.06
CA ALA A 17 -15.14 -3.33 -0.80
C ALA A 17 -15.30 -1.87 -0.34
N GLY A 18 -14.64 -1.52 0.76
CA GLY A 18 -14.46 -0.12 1.16
C GLY A 18 -13.50 0.62 0.23
N LYS A 19 -13.37 1.94 0.43
CA LYS A 19 -12.38 2.79 -0.25
C LYS A 19 -11.38 3.31 0.78
N GLU A 20 -10.28 2.62 0.97
CA GLU A 20 -9.33 2.93 2.03
C GLU A 20 -7.87 2.62 1.64
N ILE A 21 -6.94 3.48 2.06
CA ILE A 21 -5.50 3.19 2.14
C ILE A 21 -5.16 2.92 3.61
N THR A 22 -5.01 1.65 3.95
CA THR A 22 -4.81 1.18 5.32
C THR A 22 -3.35 1.21 5.75
N PHE A 23 -2.43 1.22 4.78
CA PHE A 23 -1.00 1.21 5.04
C PHE A 23 -0.24 2.04 3.99
N ALA A 24 0.66 2.90 4.47
CA ALA A 24 1.60 3.66 3.64
C ALA A 24 2.91 3.85 4.44
N HIS A 25 3.97 3.16 4.01
CA HIS A 25 5.24 3.13 4.74
C HIS A 25 6.44 3.31 3.81
N VAL A 26 7.38 4.18 4.21
CA VAL A 26 8.68 4.34 3.57
C VAL A 26 9.75 3.71 4.46
N MET A 27 10.55 2.81 3.90
CA MET A 27 11.67 2.15 4.55
C MET A 27 12.99 2.53 3.88
N GLY A 28 13.85 3.27 4.58
CA GLY A 28 15.21 3.59 4.17
C GLY A 28 16.21 2.49 4.50
N GLY A 29 17.12 2.20 3.58
CA GLY A 29 18.17 1.19 3.76
C GLY A 29 17.69 -0.21 4.21
N PRO A 30 16.73 -0.85 3.50
CA PRO A 30 16.29 -2.20 3.84
C PRO A 30 17.45 -3.19 3.79
N SER A 31 17.43 -4.19 4.68
CA SER A 31 18.41 -5.27 4.64
C SER A 31 18.33 -6.02 3.30
N PRO A 32 19.46 -6.39 2.65
CA PRO A 32 19.45 -7.07 1.35
C PRO A 32 18.59 -8.35 1.31
N ILE A 33 18.45 -9.05 2.43
CA ILE A 33 17.59 -10.23 2.54
C ILE A 33 16.10 -9.92 2.28
N ILE A 34 15.66 -8.72 2.63
CA ILE A 34 14.27 -8.27 2.42
C ILE A 34 14.01 -8.09 0.93
N TYR A 35 14.90 -7.40 0.22
CA TYR A 35 14.83 -7.25 -1.25
C TYR A 35 14.75 -8.60 -1.97
N GLN A 36 15.60 -9.55 -1.59
CA GLN A 36 15.61 -10.89 -2.20
C GLN A 36 14.30 -11.64 -1.96
N LYS A 37 13.79 -11.60 -0.72
CA LYS A 37 12.54 -12.30 -0.37
C LYS A 37 11.30 -11.66 -0.99
N LEU A 38 11.33 -10.36 -1.24
CA LEU A 38 10.27 -9.64 -1.95
C LEU A 38 10.37 -9.80 -3.48
N GLY A 39 11.39 -10.50 -3.99
CA GLY A 39 11.58 -10.68 -5.43
C GLY A 39 11.95 -9.39 -6.16
N LEU A 40 12.44 -8.38 -5.45
CA LEU A 40 12.82 -7.09 -6.01
C LEU A 40 14.16 -7.20 -6.74
N ASN A 41 14.34 -6.41 -7.80
CA ASN A 41 15.53 -6.51 -8.65
C ASN A 41 16.83 -6.18 -7.86
N PRO A 42 17.71 -7.17 -7.64
CA PRO A 42 18.98 -7.01 -6.94
C PRO A 42 19.94 -5.98 -7.58
N GLN A 43 19.81 -5.80 -8.90
CA GLN A 43 20.71 -4.96 -9.69
C GLN A 43 20.34 -3.49 -9.63
N VAL A 44 19.12 -3.17 -9.18
CA VAL A 44 18.64 -1.81 -8.92
C VAL A 44 19.06 -1.44 -7.49
N ASP A 45 20.36 -1.29 -7.34
CA ASP A 45 21.10 -0.62 -6.25
C ASP A 45 20.61 -0.87 -4.79
N TYR A 46 21.00 -2.04 -4.24
CA TYR A 46 20.79 -2.44 -2.83
C TYR A 46 21.24 -1.43 -1.78
N ARG A 47 22.14 -0.50 -2.11
CA ARG A 47 22.83 0.34 -1.12
C ARG A 47 22.19 1.71 -0.94
N SER A 48 21.31 2.11 -1.86
CA SER A 48 20.85 3.51 -1.97
C SER A 48 19.33 3.64 -2.04
N SER A 49 18.61 2.53 -2.26
CA SER A 49 17.18 2.57 -2.52
C SER A 49 16.36 2.39 -1.25
N ALA A 50 15.40 3.27 -1.04
CA ALA A 50 14.28 3.08 -0.12
C ALA A 50 13.23 2.17 -0.75
N ILE A 51 12.40 1.54 0.09
CA ILE A 51 11.18 0.83 -0.33
C ILE A 51 9.96 1.61 0.17
N GLY A 52 9.03 1.91 -0.73
CA GLY A 52 7.68 2.33 -0.39
C GLY A 52 6.74 1.14 -0.46
N ILE A 53 5.97 0.90 0.59
CA ILE A 53 4.96 -0.17 0.65
C ILE A 53 3.61 0.44 0.99
N MET A 54 2.58 0.08 0.23
CA MET A 54 1.20 0.48 0.50
C MET A 54 0.25 -0.71 0.44
N ASN A 55 -0.84 -0.64 1.19
CA ASN A 55 -1.99 -1.51 1.03
C ASN A 55 -3.27 -0.69 0.94
N MET A 56 -4.15 -1.10 0.02
CA MET A 56 -5.37 -0.37 -0.27
C MET A 56 -6.52 -1.31 -0.65
N THR A 57 -7.74 -0.85 -0.36
CA THR A 57 -8.99 -1.49 -0.73
C THR A 57 -9.82 -0.50 -1.54
N PRO A 58 -10.43 -0.91 -2.67
CA PRO A 58 -10.34 -2.23 -3.31
C PRO A 58 -8.95 -2.50 -3.91
N PRO A 59 -8.56 -3.78 -4.10
CA PRO A 59 -7.24 -4.16 -4.63
C PRO A 59 -6.87 -3.55 -5.98
N GLU A 60 -7.84 -3.31 -6.85
CA GLU A 60 -7.66 -2.74 -8.18
C GLU A 60 -7.06 -1.33 -8.13
N SER A 61 -7.21 -0.64 -7.01
CA SER A 61 -6.61 0.66 -6.76
C SER A 61 -5.08 0.65 -6.81
N ALA A 62 -4.44 -0.51 -6.60
CA ALA A 62 -2.99 -0.65 -6.74
C ALA A 62 -2.52 -0.31 -8.16
N VAL A 63 -3.37 -0.52 -9.17
CA VAL A 63 -3.06 -0.18 -10.57
C VAL A 63 -3.01 1.35 -10.74
N ILE A 64 -3.96 2.08 -10.17
CA ILE A 64 -4.00 3.55 -10.23
C ILE A 64 -2.83 4.13 -9.43
N ALA A 65 -2.60 3.62 -8.22
CA ALA A 65 -1.48 4.04 -7.38
C ALA A 65 -0.13 3.79 -8.08
N SER A 66 0.03 2.66 -8.77
CA SER A 66 1.26 2.38 -9.53
C SER A 66 1.51 3.40 -10.65
N ASP A 67 0.47 3.84 -11.36
CA ASP A 67 0.58 4.83 -12.44
C ASP A 67 0.96 6.21 -11.90
N ILE A 68 0.38 6.61 -10.76
CA ILE A 68 0.74 7.85 -10.06
C ILE A 68 2.20 7.76 -9.60
N ALA A 69 2.60 6.70 -8.91
CA ALA A 69 3.95 6.56 -8.37
C ALA A 69 5.03 6.78 -9.43
N VAL A 70 4.93 6.11 -10.58
CA VAL A 70 5.94 6.21 -11.66
C VAL A 70 5.94 7.56 -12.37
N LYS A 71 4.87 8.36 -12.23
CA LYS A 71 4.78 9.74 -12.78
C LYS A 71 5.23 10.80 -11.78
N SER A 72 5.19 10.49 -10.48
CA SER A 72 5.50 11.44 -9.40
C SER A 72 7.00 11.55 -9.06
N GLY A 73 7.83 10.59 -9.49
CA GLY A 73 9.27 10.62 -9.21
C GLY A 73 10.05 9.52 -9.93
N ASN A 74 11.37 9.50 -9.76
CA ASN A 74 12.24 8.48 -10.33
C ASN A 74 12.20 7.18 -9.50
N VAL A 75 11.03 6.53 -9.48
CA VAL A 75 10.80 5.28 -8.77
C VAL A 75 10.67 4.10 -9.73
N TYR A 76 11.18 2.96 -9.31
CA TYR A 76 10.96 1.67 -9.95
C TYR A 76 9.75 0.98 -9.34
N LEU A 77 8.86 0.48 -10.20
CA LEU A 77 7.71 -0.31 -9.80
C LEU A 77 8.17 -1.75 -9.51
N GLY A 78 8.32 -2.07 -8.23
CA GLY A 78 8.74 -3.41 -7.79
C GLY A 78 7.60 -4.43 -7.89
N PHE A 79 6.42 -4.07 -7.38
CA PHE A 79 5.26 -4.95 -7.36
C PHE A 79 3.96 -4.15 -7.33
N ALA A 80 2.99 -4.52 -8.16
CA ALA A 80 1.63 -3.97 -8.14
C ALA A 80 0.63 -5.14 -8.14
N ASP A 81 0.04 -5.40 -6.98
CA ASP A 81 -0.85 -6.54 -6.78
C ASP A 81 -2.31 -6.13 -6.79
N ARG A 82 -2.97 -6.32 -7.93
CA ARG A 82 -4.40 -6.07 -8.11
C ARG A 82 -5.32 -7.12 -7.48
N PHE A 83 -4.78 -8.13 -6.78
CA PHE A 83 -5.55 -9.13 -6.06
C PHE A 83 -5.61 -8.82 -4.56
N THR A 84 -4.52 -8.28 -4.00
CA THR A 84 -4.44 -7.94 -2.56
C THR A 84 -4.41 -6.45 -2.28
N GLY A 85 -4.19 -5.61 -3.28
CA GLY A 85 -4.05 -4.16 -3.13
C GLY A 85 -2.68 -3.72 -2.65
N THR A 86 -1.68 -4.60 -2.75
CA THR A 86 -0.31 -4.31 -2.31
C THR A 86 0.47 -3.60 -3.42
N LEU A 87 1.09 -2.47 -3.09
CA LEU A 87 2.01 -1.75 -3.96
C LEU A 87 3.39 -1.71 -3.30
N ILE A 88 4.43 -2.06 -4.03
CA ILE A 88 5.84 -1.92 -3.63
C ILE A 88 6.57 -1.13 -4.70
N ILE A 89 7.16 0.00 -4.30
CA ILE A 89 8.02 0.82 -5.16
C ILE A 89 9.40 0.98 -4.52
N THR A 90 10.41 1.21 -5.35
CA THR A 90 11.79 1.41 -4.90
C THR A 90 12.43 2.61 -5.58
N GLY A 91 13.25 3.38 -4.89
CA GLY A 91 13.94 4.53 -5.45
C GLY A 91 14.67 5.31 -4.36
N GLU A 92 15.12 6.54 -4.63
CA GLU A 92 15.64 7.39 -3.57
C GLU A 92 14.54 7.67 -2.52
N ILE A 93 14.95 7.88 -1.26
CA ILE A 93 14.00 8.10 -0.16
C ILE A 93 13.09 9.32 -0.41
N SER A 94 13.63 10.36 -1.06
CA SER A 94 12.91 11.54 -1.52
C SER A 94 11.85 11.16 -2.56
N ASP A 95 12.24 10.48 -3.63
CA ASP A 95 11.34 10.06 -4.71
C ASP A 95 10.22 9.14 -4.21
N VAL A 96 10.56 8.15 -3.38
CA VAL A 96 9.58 7.23 -2.77
C VAL A 96 8.62 7.99 -1.86
N THR A 97 9.13 8.92 -1.04
CA THR A 97 8.27 9.75 -0.18
C THR A 97 7.31 10.61 -1.00
N THR A 98 7.80 11.24 -2.06
CA THR A 98 6.99 12.06 -2.96
C THR A 98 5.91 11.22 -3.61
N ALA A 99 6.27 10.06 -4.18
CA ALA A 99 5.32 9.13 -4.78
C ALA A 99 4.22 8.69 -3.81
N LEU A 100 4.56 8.29 -2.58
CA LEU A 100 3.56 7.92 -1.57
C LEU A 100 2.65 9.09 -1.19
N THR A 101 3.21 10.31 -1.11
CA THR A 101 2.44 11.52 -0.79
C THR A 101 1.43 11.82 -1.88
N GLU A 102 1.86 11.85 -3.15
CA GLU A 102 0.98 12.08 -4.30
C GLU A 102 -0.14 11.04 -4.39
N ILE A 103 0.17 9.76 -4.14
CA ILE A 103 -0.86 8.72 -4.09
C ILE A 103 -1.87 9.01 -2.97
N VAL A 104 -1.40 9.24 -1.74
CA VAL A 104 -2.29 9.48 -0.59
C VAL A 104 -3.18 10.71 -0.81
N GLU A 105 -2.61 11.79 -1.33
CA GLU A 105 -3.33 13.03 -1.62
C GLU A 105 -4.35 12.83 -2.73
N TYR A 106 -3.97 12.21 -3.86
CA TYR A 106 -4.91 11.93 -4.95
C TYR A 106 -6.08 11.05 -4.48
N PHE A 107 -5.80 9.98 -3.75
CA PHE A 107 -6.83 9.07 -3.29
C PHE A 107 -7.77 9.72 -2.26
N ARG A 108 -7.22 10.52 -1.35
CA ARG A 108 -8.02 11.27 -0.36
C ARG A 108 -8.87 12.35 -1.03
N ASP A 109 -8.23 13.22 -1.81
CA ASP A 109 -8.81 14.50 -2.25
C ASP A 109 -9.61 14.35 -3.55
N SER A 110 -9.22 13.42 -4.43
CA SER A 110 -9.91 13.20 -5.72
C SER A 110 -10.85 12.00 -5.70
N LEU A 111 -10.45 10.88 -5.08
CA LEU A 111 -11.25 9.64 -5.06
C LEU A 111 -12.08 9.45 -3.78
N GLY A 112 -11.87 10.28 -2.76
CA GLY A 112 -12.60 10.23 -1.50
C GLY A 112 -12.33 8.96 -0.69
N TYR A 113 -11.07 8.54 -0.62
CA TYR A 113 -10.64 7.43 0.22
C TYR A 113 -10.42 7.90 1.65
N VAL A 114 -10.69 7.00 2.61
CA VAL A 114 -10.09 7.12 3.94
C VAL A 114 -8.62 6.75 3.82
N VAL A 115 -7.72 7.54 4.37
CA VAL A 115 -6.27 7.30 4.23
C VAL A 115 -5.57 7.37 5.56
N CYS A 116 -4.62 6.47 5.79
CA CYS A 116 -3.70 6.52 6.92
C CYS A 116 -2.59 7.56 6.71
N ASN A 117 -1.88 7.89 7.79
CA ASN A 117 -0.67 8.71 7.71
C ASN A 117 0.48 7.92 7.10
N ILE A 118 1.31 8.60 6.30
CA ILE A 118 2.57 8.02 5.81
C ILE A 118 3.52 7.87 7.00
N THR A 119 3.99 6.65 7.21
CA THR A 119 4.98 6.33 8.24
C THR A 119 6.35 6.13 7.59
N LYS A 120 7.43 6.38 8.33
CA LYS A 120 8.80 6.34 7.79
C LYS A 120 9.76 5.71 8.79
N ARG A 121 10.70 4.90 8.31
CA ARG A 121 11.80 4.34 9.11
C ARG A 121 13.07 4.16 8.29
#